data_AF-A0AAU6WKN5-F1
#
_entry.id   AF-A0AAU6WKN5-F1
#
_cell.length_a   1.000
_cell.length_b   1.000
_cell.length_c   1.000
_cell.angle_alpha   90.00
_cell.angle_beta   90.00
_cell.angle_gamma   90.00
#
_symmetry.space_group_name_H-M   'P 1'
#
loop_
_entity.id
_entity.type
_entity.pdbx_description
1 polymer ?
#
loop_
_entity_poly.entity_id
_entity_poly.type
_entity_poly.pdbx_seq_one_letter_code
_entity_poly.pdbx_strand_id
1 'polypeptide(L)'
;MEFARHRKNEVHYYRYTKDEGFNTNEFNGGSNICGNILKDGDFVLPSLNGLVFFNPLKTRSTYPKNFYLERALIDGKEIRFSEKLTVDQEVQKIDLFIDIPYFANRNNIVIKLNRGSGEEWENIEQGAKVTLFNPSYGDHLYTFKILTSDNETYVYKKIHILVTPYFYQRAWFKVLCILLLLLIIMCIVKIRTRILKKKNRLLEDIIDARTKKLSAAVENLEKTKNQLNNEIEQQKKLIGTITHDIATPIRFIAFASQDILENDRNDTEKLQKILTSISKSSGQLYNFTLALKEYADIYNNYRSDKKESYALYDLIEEKKSFSILLPATAIPSSAIRWIPMLIWTSTEIHYPLLFITSWTMR
;
A
#
# COMPACT_ATOMS: atom_id res chain seq x y z
N MET A 1 56.81 -52.62 -26.80
CA MET A 1 57.59 -52.24 -28.00
C MET A 1 56.93 -51.16 -28.85
N GLU A 2 55.60 -51.10 -28.98
CA GLU A 2 54.93 -50.05 -29.77
C GLU A 2 55.10 -48.63 -29.22
N PHE A 3 55.07 -48.45 -27.89
CA PHE A 3 55.29 -47.15 -27.27
C PHE A 3 56.66 -46.54 -27.63
N ALA A 4 57.72 -47.35 -27.64
CA ALA A 4 59.07 -46.91 -28.01
C ALA A 4 59.15 -46.42 -29.47
N ARG A 5 58.25 -46.88 -30.35
CA ARG A 5 58.20 -46.48 -31.76
C ARG A 5 57.31 -45.26 -32.01
N HIS A 6 56.17 -45.15 -31.32
CA HIS A 6 55.14 -44.16 -31.68
C HIS A 6 54.83 -43.12 -30.58
N ARG A 7 55.28 -43.32 -29.34
CA ARG A 7 55.13 -42.43 -28.15
C ARG A 7 53.72 -41.86 -27.88
N LYS A 8 52.67 -42.31 -28.58
CA LYS A 8 51.31 -41.76 -28.51
C LYS A 8 50.37 -42.53 -27.57
N ASN A 9 50.73 -43.75 -27.16
CA ASN A 9 49.86 -44.60 -26.36
C ASN A 9 50.20 -44.49 -24.88
N GLU A 10 49.19 -44.48 -24.01
CA GLU A 10 49.38 -44.59 -22.56
C GLU A 10 50.00 -45.97 -22.26
N VAL A 11 51.10 -46.02 -21.50
CA VAL A 11 51.74 -47.31 -21.19
C VAL A 11 51.16 -47.85 -19.89
N HIS A 12 50.31 -48.86 -20.01
CA HIS A 12 49.92 -49.68 -18.88
C HIS A 12 51.05 -50.64 -18.52
N TYR A 13 51.49 -50.61 -17.27
CA TYR A 13 52.45 -51.58 -16.74
C TYR A 13 51.73 -52.59 -15.85
N TYR A 14 52.15 -53.84 -15.92
CA TYR A 14 51.76 -54.88 -14.97
C TYR A 14 52.90 -55.07 -13.97
N ARG A 15 52.62 -54.87 -12.69
CA ARG A 15 53.60 -54.95 -11.60
C ARG A 15 53.71 -56.40 -11.13
N TYR A 16 54.95 -56.90 -11.11
CA TYR A 16 55.32 -58.15 -10.47
C TYR A 16 56.09 -57.85 -9.17
N THR A 17 55.86 -58.66 -8.14
CA THR A 17 56.44 -58.50 -6.80
C THR A 17 56.94 -59.83 -6.24
N LYS A 18 57.56 -59.78 -5.05
CA LYS A 18 57.95 -60.95 -4.26
C LYS A 18 56.81 -61.95 -4.09
N ASP A 19 55.59 -61.45 -3.88
CA ASP A 19 54.39 -62.27 -3.68
C ASP A 19 53.97 -63.02 -4.97
N GLU A 20 54.50 -62.62 -6.12
CA GLU A 20 54.25 -63.22 -7.44
C GLU A 20 55.42 -64.09 -7.91
N GLY A 21 56.38 -64.36 -7.04
CA GLY A 21 57.46 -65.33 -7.28
C GLY A 21 58.88 -64.73 -7.32
N PHE A 22 59.05 -63.42 -7.14
CA PHE A 22 60.39 -62.86 -6.95
C PHE A 22 60.95 -63.19 -5.57
N ASN A 23 62.27 -63.29 -5.45
CA ASN A 23 62.94 -63.50 -4.16
C ASN A 23 63.05 -62.22 -3.33
N THR A 24 62.96 -61.05 -3.97
CA THR A 24 62.97 -59.72 -3.35
C THR A 24 62.29 -58.70 -4.27
N ASN A 25 61.79 -57.60 -3.70
CA ASN A 25 61.32 -56.43 -4.45
C ASN A 25 62.45 -55.42 -4.73
N GLU A 26 63.64 -55.63 -4.15
CA GLU A 26 64.75 -54.69 -4.20
C GLU A 26 65.78 -55.12 -5.25
N PHE A 27 65.80 -54.38 -6.35
CA PHE A 27 66.74 -54.56 -7.44
C PHE A 27 67.95 -53.63 -7.30
N ASN A 28 69.13 -54.10 -7.69
CA ASN A 28 70.34 -53.31 -7.60
C ASN A 28 70.32 -52.22 -8.68
N GLY A 29 70.38 -50.96 -8.26
CA GLY A 29 70.50 -49.79 -9.15
C GLY A 29 71.88 -49.13 -9.04
N GLY A 30 72.22 -48.27 -10.01
CA GLY A 30 73.42 -47.40 -9.94
C GLY A 30 74.69 -47.94 -10.59
N SER A 31 74.65 -49.08 -11.28
CA SER A 31 75.74 -49.56 -12.13
C SER A 31 75.46 -49.27 -13.62
N ASN A 32 76.49 -49.31 -14.47
CA ASN A 32 76.34 -49.13 -15.93
C ASN A 32 75.55 -50.28 -16.60
N ILE A 33 75.34 -51.41 -15.93
CA ILE A 33 74.61 -52.58 -16.45
C ILE A 33 73.51 -52.97 -15.45
N CYS A 34 72.28 -52.56 -15.73
CA CYS A 34 71.11 -52.82 -14.88
C CYS A 34 70.33 -54.09 -15.30
N GLY A 35 70.86 -54.88 -16.23
CA GLY A 35 70.26 -56.12 -16.71
C GLY A 35 70.92 -56.64 -17.99
N ASN A 36 70.59 -57.87 -18.38
CA ASN A 36 71.03 -58.48 -19.64
C ASN A 36 69.91 -59.37 -20.23
N ILE A 37 69.97 -59.65 -21.52
CA ILE A 37 69.08 -60.59 -22.21
C ILE A 37 69.92 -61.75 -22.71
N LEU A 38 69.59 -62.97 -22.29
CA LEU A 38 70.28 -64.19 -22.69
C LEU A 38 69.88 -64.62 -24.10
N LYS A 39 70.64 -65.55 -24.69
CA LYS A 39 70.40 -66.05 -26.07
C LYS A 39 69.07 -66.80 -26.23
N ASP A 40 68.54 -67.34 -25.13
CA ASP A 40 67.24 -68.02 -25.07
C ASP A 40 66.06 -67.05 -24.85
N GLY A 41 66.35 -65.74 -24.75
CA GLY A 41 65.36 -64.68 -24.62
C GLY A 41 64.95 -64.36 -23.18
N ASP A 42 65.60 -64.96 -22.18
CA ASP A 42 65.34 -64.65 -20.78
C ASP A 42 66.07 -63.36 -20.37
N PHE A 43 65.35 -62.53 -19.63
CA PHE A 43 65.85 -61.32 -19.02
C PHE A 43 66.47 -61.65 -17.68
N VAL A 44 67.63 -61.06 -17.40
CA VAL A 44 68.37 -61.23 -16.16
C VAL A 44 68.54 -59.88 -15.49
N LEU A 45 68.02 -59.77 -14.28
CA LEU A 45 68.09 -58.55 -13.47
C LEU A 45 68.81 -58.82 -12.15
N PRO A 46 69.80 -58.00 -11.75
CA PRO A 46 70.45 -58.12 -10.45
C PRO A 46 69.55 -57.60 -9.33
N SER A 47 69.42 -58.37 -8.26
CA SER A 47 68.68 -58.02 -7.06
C SER A 47 69.51 -58.22 -5.80
N LEU A 48 69.03 -57.73 -4.66
CA LEU A 48 69.69 -57.96 -3.38
C LEU A 48 69.76 -59.46 -3.00
N ASN A 49 68.82 -60.26 -3.51
CA ASN A 49 68.76 -61.71 -3.28
C ASN A 49 69.16 -62.49 -4.53
N GLY A 50 70.23 -62.05 -5.21
CA GLY A 50 70.80 -62.73 -6.37
C GLY A 50 70.21 -62.28 -7.71
N LEU A 51 70.32 -63.13 -8.73
CA LEU A 51 69.84 -62.83 -10.09
C LEU A 51 68.39 -63.30 -10.27
N VAL A 52 67.55 -62.45 -10.85
CA VAL A 52 66.18 -62.78 -11.25
C VAL A 52 66.16 -63.05 -12.75
N PHE A 53 65.73 -64.25 -13.12
CA PHE A 53 65.55 -64.68 -14.50
C PHE A 53 64.06 -64.72 -14.81
N PHE A 54 63.63 -64.06 -15.88
CA PHE A 54 62.24 -64.15 -16.34
C PHE A 54 62.14 -63.92 -17.84
N ASN A 55 61.12 -64.50 -18.47
CA ASN A 55 60.84 -64.28 -19.88
C ASN A 55 59.58 -63.42 -20.05
N PRO A 56 59.69 -62.16 -20.50
CA PRO A 56 58.53 -61.27 -20.60
C PRO A 56 57.44 -61.76 -21.56
N LEU A 57 57.77 -62.65 -22.51
CA LEU A 57 56.80 -63.22 -23.44
C LEU A 57 56.08 -64.46 -22.87
N LYS A 58 56.60 -65.06 -21.81
CA LYS A 58 56.02 -66.26 -21.15
C LYS A 58 55.38 -65.93 -19.80
N THR A 59 55.72 -64.80 -19.18
CA THR A 59 55.11 -64.33 -17.93
C THR A 59 53.63 -64.02 -18.13
N ARG A 60 52.78 -64.57 -17.27
CA ARG A 60 51.33 -64.39 -17.35
C ARG A 60 50.89 -63.19 -16.52
N SER A 61 50.23 -62.24 -17.16
CA SER A 61 49.45 -61.19 -16.49
C SER A 61 48.09 -61.76 -16.07
N THR A 62 47.64 -61.46 -14.85
CA THR A 62 46.32 -61.87 -14.37
C THR A 62 45.46 -60.64 -14.13
N TYR A 63 44.31 -60.56 -14.77
CA TYR A 63 43.38 -59.43 -14.66
C TYR A 63 42.05 -59.85 -14.03
N PRO A 64 41.33 -58.92 -13.36
CA PRO A 64 39.98 -59.17 -12.91
C PRO A 64 39.06 -59.44 -14.11
N LYS A 65 38.17 -60.43 -14.00
CA LYS A 65 37.20 -60.77 -15.06
C LYS A 65 35.89 -59.99 -14.94
N ASN A 66 35.54 -59.58 -13.74
CA ASN A 66 34.29 -58.88 -13.44
C ASN A 66 34.44 -58.08 -12.14
N PHE A 67 33.50 -57.20 -11.87
CA PHE A 67 33.39 -56.44 -10.63
C PHE A 67 31.93 -56.14 -10.31
N TYR A 68 31.64 -55.92 -9.03
CA TYR A 68 30.31 -55.71 -8.49
C TYR A 68 30.22 -54.36 -7.79
N LEU A 69 29.06 -53.71 -7.95
CA LEU A 69 28.75 -52.39 -7.41
C LEU A 69 27.43 -52.49 -6.68
N GLU A 70 27.43 -53.19 -5.54
CA GLU A 70 26.18 -53.59 -4.88
C GLU A 70 26.09 -53.05 -3.46
N ARG A 71 27.09 -52.30 -2.99
CA ARG A 71 27.20 -51.86 -1.58
C ARG A 71 27.54 -50.38 -1.51
N ALA A 72 26.76 -49.66 -0.71
CA ALA A 72 26.99 -48.26 -0.39
C ALA A 72 26.93 -48.07 1.13
N LEU A 73 27.75 -47.17 1.67
CA LEU A 73 27.65 -46.70 3.04
C LEU A 73 27.13 -45.26 3.03
N ILE A 74 25.94 -45.08 3.60
CA ILE A 74 25.22 -43.81 3.65
C ILE A 74 25.02 -43.47 5.12
N ASP A 75 25.61 -42.36 5.57
CA ASP A 75 25.55 -41.88 6.96
C ASP A 75 25.86 -42.97 8.01
N GLY A 76 26.83 -43.84 7.71
CA GLY A 76 27.27 -44.92 8.58
C GLY A 76 26.45 -46.22 8.48
N LYS A 77 25.40 -46.27 7.66
CA LYS A 77 24.60 -47.48 7.41
C LYS A 77 24.93 -48.08 6.04
N GLU A 78 25.30 -49.36 6.03
CA GLU A 78 25.52 -50.10 4.78
C GLU A 78 24.18 -50.50 4.15
N ILE A 79 24.03 -50.18 2.87
CA ILE A 79 22.85 -50.44 2.06
C ILE A 79 23.30 -51.24 0.84
N ARG A 80 22.56 -52.31 0.54
CA ARG A 80 22.74 -53.09 -0.68
C ARG A 80 21.79 -52.62 -1.77
N PHE A 81 22.29 -52.54 -2.99
CA PHE A 81 21.54 -52.16 -4.18
C PHE A 81 22.01 -52.99 -5.38
N SER A 82 21.28 -52.96 -6.50
CA SER A 82 21.67 -53.66 -7.72
C SER A 82 22.08 -52.67 -8.81
N GLU A 83 21.09 -52.00 -9.41
CA GLU A 83 21.32 -51.04 -10.51
C GLU A 83 20.95 -49.61 -10.13
N LYS A 84 20.04 -49.48 -9.16
CA LYS A 84 19.51 -48.19 -8.70
C LYS A 84 19.65 -48.04 -7.19
N LEU A 85 20.28 -46.95 -6.78
CA LEU A 85 20.40 -46.51 -5.39
C LEU A 85 19.55 -45.25 -5.21
N THR A 86 18.52 -45.31 -4.35
CA THR A 86 17.71 -44.14 -4.02
C THR A 86 18.12 -43.63 -2.64
N VAL A 87 18.41 -42.33 -2.55
CA VAL A 87 18.85 -41.65 -1.32
C VAL A 87 18.12 -40.35 -1.14
N ASP A 88 17.97 -39.92 0.11
CA ASP A 88 17.39 -38.61 0.43
C ASP A 88 18.45 -37.52 0.33
N GLN A 89 18.04 -36.29 0.00
CA GLN A 89 18.94 -35.14 -0.16
C GLN A 89 19.64 -34.69 1.13
N GLU A 90 19.23 -35.21 2.29
CA GLU A 90 19.88 -34.94 3.58
C GLU A 90 21.25 -35.61 3.70
N VAL A 91 21.53 -36.60 2.85
CA VAL A 91 22.78 -37.36 2.86
C VAL A 91 23.95 -36.45 2.49
N GLN A 92 24.93 -36.37 3.38
CA GLN A 92 26.15 -35.58 3.15
C GLN A 92 27.22 -36.40 2.42
N LYS A 93 27.22 -37.71 2.61
CA LYS A 93 28.29 -38.58 2.10
C LYS A 93 27.76 -39.95 1.71
N ILE A 94 28.11 -40.36 0.49
CA ILE A 94 27.86 -41.72 -0.02
C ILE A 94 29.20 -42.34 -0.36
N ASP A 95 29.55 -43.42 0.34
CA ASP A 95 30.71 -44.25 0.03
C ASP A 95 30.26 -45.47 -0.78
N LEU A 96 30.54 -45.51 -2.08
CA LEU A 96 30.27 -46.64 -2.96
C LEU A 96 31.44 -47.62 -2.92
N PHE A 97 31.16 -48.90 -2.69
CA PHE A 97 32.18 -49.95 -2.71
C PHE A 97 32.16 -50.71 -4.03
N ILE A 98 33.37 -51.03 -4.50
CA ILE A 98 33.63 -51.78 -5.71
C ILE A 98 34.23 -53.13 -5.29
N ASP A 99 33.44 -54.18 -5.43
CA ASP A 99 33.86 -55.52 -5.05
C ASP A 99 34.44 -56.26 -6.25
N ILE A 100 35.70 -56.68 -6.13
CA ILE A 100 36.44 -57.27 -7.24
C ILE A 100 36.95 -58.65 -6.79
N PRO A 101 36.44 -59.76 -7.35
CA PRO A 101 36.96 -61.10 -7.08
C PRO A 101 38.32 -61.30 -7.77
N TYR A 102 39.36 -60.69 -7.20
CA TYR A 102 40.71 -60.70 -7.72
C TYR A 102 41.72 -60.98 -6.60
N PHE A 103 42.40 -62.11 -6.72
CA PHE A 103 43.29 -62.66 -5.69
C PHE A 103 44.79 -62.46 -6.00
N ALA A 104 45.12 -61.86 -7.15
CA ALA A 104 46.49 -61.48 -7.47
C ALA A 104 46.79 -60.05 -6.97
N ASN A 105 47.88 -59.44 -7.45
CA ASN A 105 48.38 -58.19 -6.92
C ASN A 105 47.44 -57.01 -7.19
N ARG A 106 46.77 -56.52 -6.14
CA ARG A 106 45.78 -55.42 -6.22
C ARG A 106 46.33 -54.12 -6.82
N ASN A 107 47.64 -53.92 -6.82
CA ASN A 107 48.26 -52.75 -7.48
C ASN A 107 48.06 -52.75 -9.01
N ASN A 108 47.73 -53.90 -9.60
CA ASN A 108 47.47 -54.05 -11.04
C ASN A 108 46.01 -53.79 -11.41
N ILE A 109 45.15 -53.52 -10.43
CA ILE A 109 43.76 -53.17 -10.68
C ILE A 109 43.70 -51.72 -11.17
N VAL A 110 43.21 -51.54 -12.39
CA VAL A 110 42.93 -50.21 -12.96
C VAL A 110 41.43 -50.06 -13.10
N ILE A 111 40.86 -49.12 -12.34
CA ILE A 111 39.43 -48.77 -12.39
C ILE A 111 39.31 -47.31 -12.80
N LYS A 112 38.42 -47.05 -13.74
CA LYS A 112 38.11 -45.70 -14.22
C LYS A 112 36.62 -45.40 -14.00
N LEU A 113 36.33 -44.18 -13.55
CA LEU A 113 34.98 -43.64 -13.33
C LEU A 113 34.66 -42.55 -14.36
N ASN A 114 33.45 -42.59 -14.89
CA ASN A 114 32.84 -41.51 -15.63
C ASN A 114 31.56 -41.06 -14.92
N ARG A 115 31.43 -39.76 -14.66
CA ARG A 115 30.34 -39.15 -13.88
C ARG A 115 29.20 -38.62 -14.76
N GLY A 116 29.12 -39.05 -16.02
CA GLY A 116 28.09 -38.65 -16.98
C GLY A 116 28.36 -37.33 -17.71
N SER A 117 29.38 -36.56 -17.33
CA SER A 117 29.78 -35.31 -17.98
C SER A 117 30.83 -35.56 -19.08
N GLY A 118 30.41 -36.07 -20.23
CA GLY A 118 31.27 -36.24 -21.41
C GLY A 118 32.15 -37.49 -21.40
N GLU A 119 33.27 -37.47 -22.13
CA GLU A 119 34.17 -38.62 -22.33
C GLU A 119 35.32 -38.72 -21.30
N GLU A 120 35.32 -37.86 -20.28
CA GLU A 120 36.38 -37.84 -19.28
C GLU A 120 36.30 -39.07 -18.35
N TRP A 121 37.46 -39.69 -18.10
CA TRP A 121 37.60 -40.85 -17.22
C TRP A 121 38.58 -40.54 -16.09
N GLU A 122 38.11 -40.65 -14.86
CA GLU A 122 38.89 -40.44 -13.63
C GLU A 122 39.45 -41.79 -13.16
N ASN A 123 40.75 -41.87 -12.84
CA ASN A 123 41.32 -43.06 -12.21
C ASN A 123 40.90 -43.12 -10.73
N ILE A 124 40.41 -44.27 -10.28
CA ILE A 124 40.06 -44.48 -8.88
C ILE A 124 41.30 -44.97 -8.13
N GLU A 125 41.69 -44.26 -7.08
CA GLU A 125 42.83 -44.62 -6.25
C GLU A 125 42.66 -46.00 -5.58
N GLN A 126 43.79 -46.57 -5.16
CA GLN A 126 43.85 -47.90 -4.56
C GLN A 126 42.98 -47.96 -3.29
N GLY A 127 41.81 -48.60 -3.41
CA GLY A 127 40.82 -48.62 -2.33
C GLY A 127 39.44 -49.10 -2.72
N ALA A 128 39.17 -49.30 -4.02
CA ALA A 128 37.92 -49.83 -4.54
C ALA A 128 36.68 -49.15 -3.90
N LYS A 129 36.79 -47.85 -3.63
CA LYS A 129 35.78 -47.04 -2.97
C LYS A 129 35.72 -45.68 -3.65
N VAL A 130 34.51 -45.22 -3.97
CA VAL A 130 34.26 -43.87 -4.49
C VAL A 130 33.39 -43.13 -3.49
N THR A 131 33.86 -41.94 -3.11
CA THR A 131 33.12 -41.08 -2.19
C THR A 131 32.44 -39.96 -2.97
N LEU A 132 31.13 -39.82 -2.77
CA LEU A 132 30.32 -38.72 -3.27
C LEU A 132 29.97 -37.82 -2.09
N PHE A 133 30.36 -36.55 -2.17
CA PHE A 133 30.06 -35.54 -1.15
C PHE A 133 28.91 -34.66 -1.64
N ASN A 134 27.96 -34.39 -0.74
CA ASN A 134 26.79 -33.52 -0.94
C ASN A 134 26.20 -33.63 -2.36
N PRO A 135 25.77 -34.84 -2.79
CA PRO A 135 25.27 -35.04 -4.14
C PRO A 135 24.02 -34.17 -4.38
N SER A 136 23.95 -33.52 -5.54
CA SER A 136 22.80 -32.70 -5.90
C SER A 136 21.54 -33.56 -6.09
N TYR A 137 20.35 -32.99 -5.92
CA TYR A 137 19.11 -33.72 -6.17
C TYR A 137 18.97 -34.05 -7.67
N GLY A 138 18.37 -35.19 -7.98
CA GLY A 138 18.16 -35.63 -9.36
C GLY A 138 18.65 -37.06 -9.64
N ASP A 139 18.65 -37.40 -10.92
CA ASP A 139 19.12 -38.70 -11.44
C ASP A 139 20.57 -38.56 -11.90
N HIS A 140 21.46 -39.35 -11.30
CA HIS A 140 22.88 -39.37 -11.61
C HIS A 140 23.28 -40.73 -12.17
N LEU A 141 23.86 -40.72 -13.37
CA LEU A 141 24.38 -41.92 -14.01
C LEU A 141 25.90 -41.97 -13.87
N TYR A 142 26.39 -42.98 -13.15
CA TYR A 142 27.82 -43.25 -13.03
C TYR A 142 28.19 -44.49 -13.84
N THR A 143 29.23 -44.40 -14.66
CA THR A 143 29.77 -45.53 -15.42
C THR A 143 31.16 -45.86 -14.93
N PHE A 144 31.36 -47.11 -14.54
CA PHE A 144 32.64 -47.65 -14.10
C PHE A 144 33.17 -48.59 -15.17
N LYS A 145 34.49 -48.60 -15.36
CA LYS A 145 35.17 -49.60 -16.16
C LYS A 145 36.40 -50.14 -15.46
N ILE A 146 36.65 -51.43 -15.61
CA ILE A 146 37.84 -52.10 -15.08
C ILE A 146 38.64 -52.73 -16.22
N LEU A 147 39.96 -52.64 -16.15
CA LEU A 147 40.86 -53.27 -17.13
C LEU A 147 40.89 -54.80 -16.92
N THR A 148 40.70 -55.56 -18.01
CA THR A 148 40.56 -57.02 -17.98
C THR A 148 41.59 -57.78 -18.82
N SER A 149 42.46 -57.07 -19.55
CA SER A 149 43.47 -57.65 -20.43
C SER A 149 44.57 -56.63 -20.76
N ASP A 150 45.75 -57.13 -21.12
CA ASP A 150 46.86 -56.31 -21.66
C ASP A 150 46.47 -55.54 -22.93
N ASN A 151 45.49 -56.04 -23.69
CA ASN A 151 44.98 -55.40 -24.92
C ASN A 151 43.94 -54.30 -24.63
N GLU A 152 44.02 -53.65 -23.47
CA GLU A 152 43.11 -52.57 -23.07
C GLU A 152 41.62 -52.93 -23.16
N THR A 153 41.27 -54.18 -22.84
CA THR A 153 39.88 -54.63 -22.84
C THR A 153 39.23 -54.27 -21.51
N TYR A 154 38.03 -53.69 -21.54
CA TYR A 154 37.33 -53.22 -20.34
C TYR A 154 35.97 -53.89 -20.16
N VAL A 155 35.61 -54.16 -18.90
CA VAL A 155 34.23 -54.50 -18.50
C VAL A 155 33.59 -53.25 -17.92
N TYR A 156 32.34 -52.98 -18.30
CA TYR A 156 31.58 -51.78 -17.92
C TYR A 156 30.43 -52.13 -16.97
N LYS A 157 30.20 -51.28 -15.97
CA LYS A 157 29.02 -51.31 -15.10
C LYS A 157 28.48 -49.90 -14.92
N LYS A 158 27.15 -49.78 -14.87
CA LYS A 158 26.44 -48.51 -14.69
C LYS A 158 25.63 -48.55 -13.40
N ILE A 159 25.60 -47.44 -12.69
CA ILE A 159 24.75 -47.25 -11.50
C ILE A 159 23.92 -45.98 -11.69
N HIS A 160 22.64 -46.09 -11.39
CA HIS A 160 21.73 -44.96 -11.26
C HIS A 160 21.60 -44.57 -9.78
N ILE A 161 21.99 -43.34 -9.44
CA ILE A 161 21.81 -42.79 -8.09
C ILE A 161 20.74 -41.72 -8.15
N LEU A 162 19.57 -41.99 -7.56
CA LEU A 162 18.46 -41.06 -7.47
C LEU A 162 18.48 -40.36 -6.11
N VAL A 163 18.81 -39.08 -6.10
CA VAL A 163 18.77 -38.23 -4.91
C VAL A 163 17.42 -37.51 -4.89
N THR A 164 16.57 -37.85 -3.92
CA THR A 164 15.20 -37.32 -3.86
C THR A 164 15.21 -35.84 -3.46
N PRO A 165 14.45 -34.94 -4.14
CA PRO A 165 14.43 -33.53 -3.79
C PRO A 165 13.67 -33.27 -2.48
N TYR A 166 14.12 -32.27 -1.71
CA TYR A 166 13.40 -31.73 -0.56
C TYR A 166 11.96 -31.36 -0.93
N PHE A 167 11.04 -31.38 0.04
CA PHE A 167 9.62 -31.11 -0.19
C PHE A 167 9.38 -29.76 -0.87
N TYR A 168 10.17 -28.72 -0.55
CA TYR A 168 10.05 -27.37 -1.12
C TYR A 168 10.65 -27.23 -2.53
N GLN A 169 11.49 -28.16 -2.95
CA GLN A 169 12.06 -28.18 -4.30
C GLN A 169 11.11 -28.82 -5.32
N ARG A 170 10.13 -29.60 -4.85
CA ARG A 170 9.12 -30.27 -5.69
C ARG A 170 8.22 -29.24 -6.39
N ALA A 171 7.79 -29.57 -7.60
CA ALA A 171 7.00 -28.67 -8.45
C ALA A 171 5.68 -28.22 -7.79
N TRP A 172 4.98 -29.12 -7.08
CA TRP A 172 3.71 -28.80 -6.42
C TRP A 172 3.88 -27.71 -5.35
N PHE A 173 5.01 -27.67 -4.63
CA PHE A 173 5.27 -26.66 -3.62
C PHE A 173 5.55 -25.30 -4.27
N LYS A 174 6.28 -25.28 -5.39
CA LYS A 174 6.47 -24.04 -6.18
C LYS A 174 5.14 -23.48 -6.67
N VAL A 175 4.24 -24.34 -7.17
CA VAL A 175 2.88 -23.94 -7.57
C VAL A 175 2.10 -23.38 -6.37
N LEU A 176 2.20 -24.03 -5.20
CA LEU A 176 1.56 -23.55 -3.97
C LEU A 176 2.09 -22.16 -3.56
N CYS A 177 3.39 -21.91 -3.65
CA CYS A 177 3.98 -20.60 -3.39
C CYS A 177 3.45 -19.53 -4.35
N ILE A 178 3.33 -19.84 -5.63
CA ILE A 178 2.76 -18.91 -6.63
C ILE A 178 1.29 -18.62 -6.30
N LEU A 179 0.50 -19.63 -5.95
CA LEU A 179 -0.90 -19.47 -5.57
C LEU A 179 -1.03 -18.61 -4.30
N LEU A 180 -0.19 -18.84 -3.30
CA LEU A 180 -0.14 -18.05 -2.07
C LEU A 180 0.22 -16.59 -2.37
N LEU A 181 1.19 -16.35 -3.24
CA LEU A 181 1.56 -14.99 -3.68
C LEU A 181 0.38 -14.27 -4.35
N LEU A 182 -0.34 -14.95 -5.25
CA LEU A 182 -1.54 -14.40 -5.90
C LEU A 182 -2.63 -14.09 -4.88
N LEU A 183 -2.85 -14.97 -3.90
CA LEU A 183 -3.81 -14.75 -2.82
C LEU A 183 -3.46 -13.51 -1.98
N ILE A 184 -2.19 -13.34 -1.63
CA ILE A 184 -1.69 -12.17 -0.90
C ILE A 184 -1.95 -10.89 -1.70
N ILE A 185 -1.64 -10.88 -3.00
CA ILE A 185 -1.90 -9.75 -3.90
C ILE A 185 -3.41 -9.43 -3.93
N MET A 186 -4.26 -10.44 -4.10
CA MET A 186 -5.71 -10.27 -4.10
C MET A 186 -6.23 -9.70 -2.76
N CYS A 187 -5.70 -10.17 -1.64
CA CYS A 187 -6.03 -9.65 -0.31
C CYS A 187 -5.63 -8.18 -0.16
N ILE A 188 -4.41 -7.81 -0.56
CA ILE A 188 -3.92 -6.43 -0.54
C ILE A 188 -4.82 -5.53 -1.37
N VAL A 189 -5.13 -5.92 -2.61
CA VAL A 189 -6.03 -5.15 -3.50
C VAL A 189 -7.40 -4.98 -2.85
N LYS A 190 -8.01 -6.06 -2.35
CA LYS A 190 -9.34 -6.01 -1.71
C LYS A 190 -9.37 -5.10 -0.49
N ILE A 191 -8.31 -5.14 0.35
CA ILE A 191 -8.17 -4.26 1.51
C ILE A 191 -8.02 -2.80 1.06
N ARG A 192 -7.13 -2.52 0.10
CA ARG A 192 -6.93 -1.19 -0.48
C ARG A 192 -8.23 -0.62 -1.04
N THR A 193 -8.98 -1.39 -1.83
CA THR A 193 -10.25 -0.96 -2.41
C THR A 193 -11.29 -0.67 -1.33
N ARG A 194 -11.37 -1.48 -0.27
CA ARG A 194 -12.29 -1.23 0.85
C ARG A 194 -11.96 0.07 1.59
N ILE A 195 -10.68 0.31 1.87
CA ILE A 195 -10.22 1.55 2.51
C ILE A 195 -10.54 2.75 1.63
N LEU A 196 -10.27 2.65 0.32
CA LEU A 196 -10.51 3.74 -0.62
C LEU A 196 -12.01 4.07 -0.76
N LYS A 197 -12.86 3.04 -0.85
CA LYS A 197 -14.33 3.22 -0.85
C LYS A 197 -14.84 3.89 0.43
N LYS A 198 -14.30 3.51 1.60
CA LYS A 198 -14.69 4.13 2.88
C LYS A 198 -14.26 5.60 2.93
N LYS A 199 -13.05 5.91 2.45
CA LYS A 199 -12.58 7.31 2.36
C LYS A 199 -13.45 8.13 1.40
N ASN A 200 -13.76 7.61 0.22
CA ASN A 200 -14.61 8.33 -0.74
C ASN A 200 -15.99 8.66 -0.16
N ARG A 201 -16.66 7.71 0.48
CA ARG A 201 -17.96 7.96 1.14
C ARG A 201 -17.87 9.04 2.22
N LEU A 202 -16.84 8.99 3.05
CA LEU A 202 -16.62 10.00 4.08
C LEU A 202 -16.36 11.39 3.47
N LEU A 203 -15.62 11.45 2.36
CA LEU A 203 -15.39 12.69 1.63
C LEU A 203 -16.69 13.21 1.01
N GLU A 204 -17.51 12.35 0.40
CA GLU A 204 -18.84 12.68 -0.13
C GLU A 204 -19.73 13.25 0.97
N ASP A 205 -19.82 12.58 2.13
CA ASP A 205 -20.61 13.06 3.28
C ASP A 205 -20.13 14.44 3.77
N ILE A 206 -18.82 14.69 3.79
CA ILE A 206 -18.24 15.99 4.17
C ILE A 206 -18.57 17.06 3.12
N ILE A 207 -18.47 16.74 1.83
CA ILE A 207 -18.78 17.66 0.74
C ILE A 207 -20.26 18.03 0.80
N ASP A 208 -21.16 17.06 0.98
CA ASP A 208 -22.59 17.31 1.10
C ASP A 208 -22.91 18.17 2.33
N ALA A 209 -22.32 17.87 3.48
CA ALA A 209 -22.50 18.67 4.69
C ALA A 209 -22.01 20.11 4.51
N ARG A 210 -20.85 20.31 3.88
CA ARG A 210 -20.30 21.65 3.60
C ARG A 210 -21.13 22.39 2.56
N THR A 211 -21.60 21.70 1.54
CA THR A 211 -22.43 22.27 0.47
C THR A 211 -23.77 22.73 1.02
N LYS A 212 -24.42 21.94 1.89
CA LYS A 212 -25.63 22.35 2.62
C LYS A 212 -25.39 23.57 3.51
N LYS A 213 -24.29 23.58 4.28
CA LYS A 213 -23.93 24.74 5.11
C LYS A 213 -23.66 25.99 4.28
N LEU A 214 -22.97 25.85 3.15
CA LEU A 214 -22.68 26.95 2.24
C LEU A 214 -23.96 27.49 1.61
N SER A 215 -24.84 26.62 1.12
CA SER A 215 -26.14 27.00 0.56
C SER A 215 -27.01 27.74 1.57
N ALA A 216 -27.09 27.26 2.82
CA ALA A 216 -27.81 27.95 3.89
C ALA A 216 -27.19 29.32 4.25
N ALA A 217 -25.86 29.43 4.22
CA ALA A 217 -25.16 30.69 4.45
C ALA A 217 -25.44 31.70 3.32
N VAL A 218 -25.44 31.25 2.06
CA VAL A 218 -25.80 32.08 0.89
C VAL A 218 -27.25 32.56 0.99
N GLU A 219 -28.19 31.67 1.33
CA GLU A 219 -29.60 32.04 1.50
C GLU A 219 -29.80 33.08 2.61
N ASN A 220 -29.12 32.92 3.75
CA ASN A 220 -29.17 33.90 4.83
C ASN A 220 -28.55 35.24 4.44
N LEU A 221 -27.43 35.23 3.69
CA LEU A 221 -26.83 36.46 3.16
C LEU A 221 -27.78 37.17 2.19
N GLU A 222 -28.48 36.44 1.33
CA GLU A 222 -29.46 37.00 0.40
C GLU A 222 -30.66 37.60 1.14
N LYS A 223 -31.19 36.91 2.16
CA LYS A 223 -32.25 37.45 3.03
C LYS A 223 -31.79 38.75 3.73
N THR A 224 -30.59 38.74 4.31
CA THR A 224 -30.03 39.91 5.00
C THR A 224 -29.83 41.07 4.04
N LYS A 225 -29.34 40.81 2.81
CA LYS A 225 -29.20 41.82 1.76
C LYS A 225 -30.55 42.42 1.36
N ASN A 226 -31.58 41.60 1.20
CA ASN A 226 -32.92 42.06 0.85
C ASN A 226 -33.55 42.89 1.97
N GLN A 227 -33.39 42.48 3.23
CA GLN A 227 -33.81 43.26 4.39
C GLN A 227 -33.12 44.63 4.43
N LEU A 228 -31.80 44.65 4.27
CA LEU A 228 -31.03 45.90 4.25
C LEU A 228 -31.45 46.82 3.10
N ASN A 229 -31.68 46.28 1.91
CA ASN A 229 -32.18 47.06 0.78
C ASN A 229 -33.56 47.67 1.05
N ASN A 230 -34.47 46.90 1.66
CA ASN A 230 -35.79 47.41 2.06
C ASN A 230 -35.67 48.50 3.13
N GLU A 231 -34.79 48.34 4.11
CA GLU A 231 -34.52 49.37 5.13
C GLU A 231 -33.98 50.65 4.48
N ILE A 232 -33.04 50.53 3.55
CA ILE A 232 -32.51 51.68 2.78
C ILE A 232 -33.62 52.37 1.97
N GLU A 233 -34.51 51.60 1.33
CA GLU A 233 -35.63 52.15 0.57
C GLU A 233 -36.63 52.90 1.46
N GLN A 234 -36.97 52.32 2.62
CA GLN A 234 -37.80 52.97 3.63
C GLN A 234 -37.15 54.26 4.14
N GLN A 235 -35.84 54.24 4.41
CA GLN A 235 -35.09 55.41 4.84
C GLN A 235 -35.09 56.51 3.77
N LYS A 236 -34.92 56.16 2.49
CA LYS A 236 -35.01 57.12 1.37
C LYS A 236 -36.38 57.76 1.28
N LYS A 237 -37.45 56.97 1.39
CA LYS A 237 -38.83 57.48 1.37
C LYS A 237 -39.08 58.45 2.52
N LEU A 238 -38.63 58.11 3.73
CA LEU A 238 -38.72 58.96 4.91
C LEU A 238 -37.99 60.29 4.72
N ILE A 239 -36.73 60.26 4.27
CA ILE A 239 -35.95 61.49 4.00
C ILE A 239 -36.66 62.34 2.94
N GLY A 240 -37.23 61.72 1.90
CA GLY A 240 -38.02 62.42 0.88
C GLY A 240 -39.23 63.15 1.47
N THR A 241 -40.01 62.49 2.33
CA THR A 241 -41.14 63.11 3.04
C THR A 241 -40.68 64.25 3.95
N ILE A 242 -39.64 64.03 4.76
CA ILE A 242 -39.09 65.06 5.64
C ILE A 242 -38.63 66.28 4.83
N THR A 243 -37.94 66.06 3.71
CA THR A 243 -37.43 67.14 2.86
C THR A 243 -38.58 67.97 2.29
N HIS A 244 -39.64 67.32 1.81
CA HIS A 244 -40.85 68.00 1.33
C HIS A 244 -41.53 68.84 2.42
N ASP A 245 -41.67 68.27 3.62
CA ASP A 245 -42.36 68.90 4.75
C ASP A 245 -41.55 70.04 5.39
N ILE A 246 -40.21 70.02 5.26
CA ILE A 246 -39.34 71.15 5.60
C ILE A 246 -39.37 72.23 4.51
N ALA A 247 -39.28 71.82 3.23
CA ALA A 247 -39.21 72.76 2.12
C ALA A 247 -40.47 73.63 2.01
N THR A 248 -41.64 73.06 2.31
CA THR A 248 -42.93 73.76 2.23
C THR A 248 -42.99 75.02 3.11
N PRO A 249 -42.84 74.95 4.45
CA PRO A 249 -42.85 76.13 5.32
C PRO A 249 -41.68 77.07 5.05
N ILE A 250 -40.49 76.57 4.72
CA ILE A 250 -39.35 77.42 4.34
C ILE A 250 -39.67 78.24 3.09
N ARG A 251 -40.26 77.61 2.07
CA ARG A 251 -40.66 78.28 0.84
C ARG A 251 -41.73 79.35 1.11
N PHE A 252 -42.68 79.08 2.00
CA PHE A 252 -43.66 80.07 2.44
C PHE A 252 -43.02 81.24 3.19
N ILE A 253 -42.08 80.99 4.10
CA ILE A 253 -41.34 82.04 4.82
C ILE A 253 -40.54 82.89 3.82
N ALA A 254 -39.86 82.26 2.85
CA ALA A 254 -39.09 82.95 1.84
C ALA A 254 -39.97 83.85 0.95
N PHE A 255 -41.10 83.33 0.43
CA PHE A 255 -42.04 84.12 -0.36
C PHE A 255 -42.66 85.27 0.44
N ALA A 256 -43.07 85.02 1.68
CA ALA A 256 -43.61 86.05 2.56
C ALA A 256 -42.57 87.13 2.90
N SER A 257 -41.30 86.75 3.08
CA SER A 257 -40.20 87.69 3.31
C SER A 257 -39.89 88.52 2.06
N GLN A 258 -39.94 87.91 0.87
CA GLN A 258 -39.78 88.59 -0.41
C GLN A 258 -40.91 89.61 -0.64
N ASP A 259 -42.17 89.23 -0.38
CA ASP A 259 -43.35 90.09 -0.53
C ASP A 259 -43.31 91.33 0.38
N ILE A 260 -42.68 91.22 1.55
CA ILE A 260 -42.39 92.35 2.47
C ILE A 260 -41.30 93.27 1.90
N LEU A 261 -40.32 92.73 1.18
CA LEU A 261 -39.21 93.50 0.63
C LEU A 261 -39.58 94.24 -0.67
N GLU A 262 -40.53 93.70 -1.45
CA GLU A 262 -40.89 94.22 -2.77
C GLU A 262 -42.11 95.18 -2.78
N ASN A 263 -42.96 95.18 -1.74
CA ASN A 263 -44.16 96.02 -1.66
C ASN A 263 -44.01 97.24 -0.71
N ASP A 264 -44.74 98.33 -1.00
CA ASP A 264 -44.69 99.60 -0.26
C ASP A 264 -45.30 99.51 1.15
N ARG A 265 -44.63 100.11 2.15
CA ARG A 265 -44.78 99.84 3.60
C ARG A 265 -46.04 100.44 4.25
N ASN A 266 -46.95 101.03 3.49
CA ASN A 266 -48.07 101.80 4.01
C ASN A 266 -49.36 100.99 4.26
N ASP A 267 -49.43 99.71 3.86
CA ASP A 267 -50.56 98.82 4.19
C ASP A 267 -50.23 97.95 5.42
N THR A 268 -50.53 98.51 6.59
CA THR A 268 -50.24 97.90 7.90
C THR A 268 -51.02 96.59 8.12
N GLU A 269 -52.19 96.44 7.49
CA GLU A 269 -53.01 95.24 7.61
C GLU A 269 -52.43 94.08 6.80
N LYS A 270 -51.93 94.36 5.58
CA LYS A 270 -51.22 93.38 4.75
C LYS A 270 -49.90 92.95 5.40
N LEU A 271 -49.13 93.88 5.97
CA LEU A 271 -47.90 93.58 6.71
C LEU A 271 -48.16 92.64 7.91
N GLN A 272 -49.22 92.91 8.67
CA GLN A 272 -49.62 92.08 9.81
C GLN A 272 -50.04 90.66 9.38
N LYS A 273 -50.78 90.53 8.25
CA LYS A 273 -51.14 89.22 7.68
C LYS A 273 -49.91 88.43 7.21
N ILE A 274 -48.93 89.09 6.60
CA ILE A 274 -47.70 88.43 6.15
C ILE A 274 -46.83 88.00 7.35
N LEU A 275 -46.63 88.88 8.35
CA LEU A 275 -45.91 88.55 9.59
C LEU A 275 -46.58 87.41 10.36
N THR A 276 -47.91 87.38 10.41
CA THR A 276 -48.67 86.27 11.02
C THR A 276 -48.47 84.96 10.24
N SER A 277 -48.40 85.03 8.90
CA SER A 277 -48.15 83.86 8.04
C SER A 277 -46.72 83.31 8.18
N ILE A 278 -45.72 84.19 8.33
CA ILE A 278 -44.34 83.82 8.66
C ILE A 278 -44.28 83.19 10.05
N SER A 279 -44.90 83.82 11.05
CA SER A 279 -44.94 83.31 12.42
C SER A 279 -45.60 81.92 12.48
N LYS A 280 -46.72 81.74 11.78
CA LYS A 280 -47.41 80.44 11.68
C LYS A 280 -46.57 79.38 10.97
N SER A 281 -45.95 79.72 9.84
CA SER A 281 -45.09 78.79 9.09
C SER A 281 -43.80 78.43 9.84
N SER A 282 -43.23 79.38 10.57
CA SER A 282 -42.08 79.19 11.46
C SER A 282 -42.45 78.30 12.66
N GLY A 283 -43.62 78.53 13.27
CA GLY A 283 -44.16 77.65 14.33
C GLY A 283 -44.42 76.23 13.83
N GLN A 284 -44.94 76.07 12.60
CA GLN A 284 -45.10 74.76 11.97
C GLN A 284 -43.76 74.06 11.73
N LEU A 285 -42.75 74.76 11.22
CA LEU A 285 -41.40 74.22 11.02
C LEU A 285 -40.73 73.84 12.35
N TYR A 286 -40.92 74.64 13.39
CA TYR A 286 -40.40 74.36 14.73
C TYR A 286 -41.02 73.11 15.34
N ASN A 287 -42.36 73.00 15.30
CA ASN A 287 -43.07 71.80 15.78
C ASN A 287 -42.68 70.55 14.97
N PHE A 288 -42.48 70.69 13.67
CA PHE A 288 -41.97 69.61 12.83
C PHE A 288 -40.54 69.19 13.21
N THR A 289 -39.66 70.15 13.48
CA THR A 289 -38.27 69.89 13.92
C THR A 289 -38.22 69.19 15.28
N LEU A 290 -39.12 69.56 16.19
CA LEU A 290 -39.32 68.85 17.47
C LEU A 290 -39.76 67.40 17.27
N ALA A 291 -40.76 67.16 16.41
CA ALA A 291 -41.21 65.81 16.08
C ALA A 291 -40.10 64.97 15.42
N LEU A 292 -39.28 65.58 14.57
CA LEU A 292 -38.12 64.93 13.96
C LEU A 292 -37.05 64.55 15.01
N LYS A 293 -36.82 65.42 15.99
CA LYS A 293 -35.91 65.14 17.12
C LYS A 293 -36.42 63.97 17.96
N GLU A 294 -37.70 63.96 18.33
CA GLU A 294 -38.30 62.84 19.07
C GLU A 294 -38.15 61.51 18.30
N TYR A 295 -38.39 61.53 16.98
CA TYR A 295 -38.16 60.35 16.13
C TYR A 295 -36.70 59.90 16.12
N ALA A 296 -35.74 60.84 15.99
CA ALA A 296 -34.32 60.53 16.01
C ALA A 296 -33.85 59.98 17.37
N ASP A 297 -34.39 60.50 18.47
CA ASP A 297 -34.12 60.00 19.83
C ASP A 297 -34.69 58.58 20.01
N ILE A 298 -35.89 58.30 19.50
CA ILE A 298 -36.46 56.94 19.48
C ILE A 298 -35.57 55.99 18.67
N TYR A 299 -35.18 56.37 17.45
CA TYR A 299 -34.36 55.52 16.58
C TYR A 299 -32.96 55.24 17.17
N ASN A 300 -32.33 56.24 17.80
CA ASN A 300 -31.01 56.08 18.40
C ASN A 300 -31.05 55.27 19.72
N ASN A 301 -32.11 55.43 20.53
CA ASN A 301 -32.23 54.71 21.81
C ASN A 301 -32.80 53.30 21.67
N TYR A 302 -33.42 52.94 20.55
CA TYR A 302 -33.89 51.56 20.29
C TYR A 302 -32.75 50.54 20.13
N ARG A 303 -31.49 50.98 20.05
CA ARG A 303 -30.34 50.07 19.99
C ARG A 303 -29.94 49.46 21.36
N SER A 304 -30.61 49.86 22.44
CA SER A 304 -30.46 49.26 23.77
C SER A 304 -31.58 48.26 24.04
N ASP A 305 -31.44 47.05 23.49
CA ASP A 305 -32.36 45.92 23.67
C ASP A 305 -32.36 45.44 25.14
N LYS A 306 -33.14 46.09 26.01
CA LYS A 306 -33.68 45.46 27.23
C LYS A 306 -35.07 44.95 26.90
N LYS A 307 -35.16 43.65 26.58
CA LYS A 307 -36.45 42.95 26.46
C LYS A 307 -37.08 42.81 27.85
N GLU A 308 -37.98 43.72 28.19
CA GLU A 308 -38.89 43.53 29.31
C GLU A 308 -40.10 42.71 28.82
N SER A 309 -40.46 41.67 29.57
CA SER A 309 -41.58 40.79 29.26
C SER A 309 -42.84 41.38 29.89
N TYR A 310 -43.83 41.72 29.07
CA TYR A 310 -45.12 42.25 29.52
C TYR A 310 -46.20 41.17 29.40
N ALA A 311 -47.05 41.05 30.43
CA ALA A 311 -48.21 40.18 30.36
C ALA A 311 -49.24 40.80 29.41
N LEU A 312 -49.53 40.10 28.31
CA LEU A 312 -50.47 40.55 27.28
C LEU A 312 -51.87 40.87 27.85
N TYR A 313 -52.26 40.20 28.93
CA TYR A 313 -53.51 40.42 29.64
C TYR A 313 -53.60 41.84 30.22
N ASP A 314 -52.54 42.31 30.91
CA ASP A 314 -52.52 43.63 31.56
C ASP A 314 -52.59 44.75 30.52
N LEU A 315 -51.92 44.58 29.37
CA LEU A 315 -51.94 45.55 28.27
C LEU A 315 -53.34 45.66 27.61
N ILE A 316 -54.07 44.54 27.53
CA ILE A 316 -55.43 44.49 27.00
C ILE A 316 -56.42 45.11 28.00
N GLU A 317 -56.22 44.91 29.30
CA GLU A 317 -57.05 45.54 30.33
C GLU A 317 -56.84 47.06 30.40
N GLU A 318 -55.60 47.53 30.29
CA GLU A 318 -55.26 48.96 30.22
C GLU A 318 -55.87 49.64 28.97
N LYS A 319 -55.91 48.95 27.83
CA LYS A 319 -56.57 49.46 26.63
C LYS A 319 -58.10 49.43 26.72
N LYS A 320 -58.68 48.47 27.46
CA LYS A 320 -60.12 48.44 27.75
C LYS A 320 -60.56 49.62 28.61
N SER A 321 -59.77 50.02 29.61
CA SER A 321 -60.08 51.19 30.42
C SER A 321 -59.97 52.50 29.62
N PHE A 322 -59.04 52.57 28.64
CA PHE A 322 -58.96 53.71 27.71
C PHE A 322 -60.15 53.81 26.74
N SER A 323 -60.75 52.67 26.36
CA SER A 323 -61.98 52.62 25.54
C SER A 323 -63.23 53.10 26.27
N ILE A 324 -63.22 53.18 27.60
CA ILE A 324 -64.40 53.55 28.41
C ILE A 324 -64.49 55.08 28.60
N LEU A 325 -63.41 55.83 28.32
CA LEU A 325 -63.34 57.29 28.51
C LEU A 325 -63.64 58.14 27.26
N LEU A 326 -63.98 57.53 26.13
CA LEU A 326 -64.49 58.22 24.93
C LEU A 326 -65.88 57.66 24.58
N PRO A 327 -66.99 58.35 24.89
CA PRO A 327 -68.30 57.98 24.34
C PRO A 327 -68.24 58.06 22.81
N ALA A 328 -68.83 57.07 22.15
CA ALA A 328 -68.78 56.79 20.71
C ALA A 328 -69.37 57.86 19.78
N THR A 329 -69.51 59.12 20.22
CA THR A 329 -70.16 60.20 19.47
C THR A 329 -69.21 61.32 19.01
N ALA A 330 -67.89 61.17 19.13
CA ALA A 330 -66.93 62.22 18.74
C ALA A 330 -65.76 61.73 17.88
N ILE A 331 -66.01 60.87 16.88
CA ILE A 331 -64.99 60.51 15.88
C ILE A 331 -65.54 60.81 14.48
N PRO A 332 -65.00 61.83 13.76
CA PRO A 332 -65.36 62.09 12.37
C PRO A 332 -64.91 60.92 11.48
N SER A 333 -65.71 60.60 10.46
CA SER A 333 -65.53 59.46 9.54
C SER A 333 -64.19 59.42 8.79
N SER A 334 -63.36 60.45 8.88
CA SER A 334 -62.01 60.52 8.30
C SER A 334 -60.93 59.79 9.12
N ALA A 335 -61.18 59.47 10.41
CA ALA A 335 -60.20 58.86 11.30
C ALA A 335 -60.12 57.31 11.21
N ILE A 336 -61.09 56.67 10.55
CA ILE A 336 -61.15 55.19 10.43
C ILE A 336 -60.08 54.63 9.48
N ARG A 337 -59.41 55.47 8.69
CA ARG A 337 -58.45 55.04 7.67
C ARG A 337 -57.03 54.71 8.17
N TRP A 338 -56.72 54.92 9.45
CA TRP A 338 -55.37 54.77 10.00
C TRP A 338 -55.23 53.74 11.14
N ILE A 339 -56.24 52.89 11.37
CA ILE A 339 -56.12 51.78 12.32
C ILE A 339 -55.49 50.58 11.58
N PRO A 340 -54.30 50.09 11.98
CA PRO A 340 -53.75 48.86 11.42
C PRO A 340 -54.72 47.71 11.66
N MET A 341 -55.04 46.98 10.59
CA MET A 341 -55.95 45.83 10.56
C MET A 341 -55.32 44.65 11.31
N LEU A 342 -55.30 44.72 12.64
CA LEU A 342 -54.83 43.62 13.48
C LEU A 342 -55.83 43.43 14.61
N ILE A 343 -56.38 42.21 14.63
CA ILE A 343 -57.27 41.61 15.64
C ILE A 343 -58.76 41.90 15.40
N TRP A 344 -59.32 41.23 14.38
CA TRP A 344 -60.66 40.66 14.52
C TRP A 344 -60.47 39.23 15.03
N THR A 345 -60.77 38.98 16.31
CA THR A 345 -61.00 37.62 16.80
C THR A 345 -62.39 37.61 17.40
N SER A 346 -63.28 36.82 16.78
CA SER A 346 -64.63 36.58 17.29
C SER A 346 -64.51 35.83 18.61
N THR A 347 -65.14 36.39 19.63
CA THR A 347 -65.33 35.76 20.94
C THR A 347 -66.31 34.60 20.83
N GLU A 348 -65.82 33.38 20.74
CA GLU A 348 -66.48 32.19 21.31
C GLU A 348 -65.41 31.30 21.93
N ILE A 349 -65.31 31.33 23.26
CA ILE A 349 -64.41 30.47 24.05
C ILE A 349 -65.28 29.38 24.66
N HIS A 350 -65.23 28.18 24.08
CA HIS A 350 -65.41 26.92 24.80
C HIS A 350 -64.05 26.20 24.81
N TYR A 351 -63.51 25.96 26.00
CA TYR A 351 -62.39 25.03 26.24
C TYR A 351 -62.79 23.61 25.75
N PRO A 352 -61.87 22.75 25.25
CA PRO A 352 -60.64 22.39 25.99
C PRO A 352 -59.36 22.12 25.17
N LEU A 353 -58.24 22.06 25.91
CA LEU A 353 -57.02 21.27 25.68
C LEU A 353 -56.33 21.38 24.30
N LEU A 354 -55.21 22.11 24.24
CA LEU A 354 -54.03 21.69 23.47
C LEU A 354 -52.76 22.35 24.05
N PHE A 355 -51.99 21.52 24.75
CA PHE A 355 -50.58 21.76 25.03
C PHE A 355 -49.84 21.90 23.70
N ILE A 356 -49.22 23.04 23.45
CA ILE A 356 -48.14 23.15 22.45
C ILE A 356 -46.84 23.35 23.23
N THR A 357 -46.17 22.22 23.44
CA THR A 357 -44.81 22.13 23.93
C THR A 357 -43.83 22.63 22.86
N SER A 358 -42.89 23.45 23.32
CA SER A 358 -41.56 23.73 22.79
C SER A 358 -41.11 22.94 21.55
N TRP A 359 -40.86 23.64 20.44
CA TRP A 359 -39.83 23.28 19.48
C TRP A 359 -38.59 24.14 19.73
N THR A 360 -37.57 23.51 20.32
CA THR A 360 -36.21 24.02 20.39
C THR A 360 -35.50 23.78 19.06
N MET A 361 -35.14 24.86 18.37
CA MET A 361 -33.97 24.94 17.50
C MET A 361 -32.94 25.85 18.17
N ARG A 362 -32.10 25.27 19.01
CA ARG A 362 -30.62 25.33 18.93
C ARG A 362 -30.02 24.51 20.05
#